data_AF-A0A962IMK9-F1
#
_entry.id   AF-A0A962IMK9-F1
#
_cell.length_a   1.000
_cell.length_b   1.000
_cell.length_c   1.000
_cell.angle_alpha   90.00
_cell.angle_beta   90.00
_cell.angle_gamma   90.00
#
_symmetry.space_group_name_H-M   'P 1'
#
loop_
_entity.id
_entity.type
_entity.pdbx_description
1 polymer ?
#
loop_
_entity_poly.entity_id
_entity_poly.type
_entity_poly.pdbx_seq_one_letter_code
_entity_poly.pdbx_strand_id
1 'polypeptide(L)'
;PSAVLMEVGQGYARYALRFWICEAQPDDPSDSAIRQHALAALARRGIGLAVVTEERLVIKENERRRASLAADEIKRRKRLLSEVDLFSSLSDEELTELASHLVTAPYPKGSTITRQGRVAHWLYLIVSGNADVWMEQDGERTHLATLMPGSVVGEMGMMTGDARRATVTARTDVACLRLGKIAFQSILRARPEIASEISSVISAREGQLDLARQAAASRSENQVHREALGARIRAFFGLDE
;
A
#
# COMPACT_ATOMS: atom_id res chain seq x y z
N PRO A 1 -58.45 -9.08 -9.49
CA PRO A 1 -57.19 -9.25 -8.71
C PRO A 1 -56.02 -8.85 -9.61
N SER A 2 -54.95 -8.31 -9.03
CA SER A 2 -53.73 -7.93 -9.78
C SER A 2 -52.49 -8.42 -9.05
N ALA A 3 -51.49 -8.91 -9.80
CA ALA A 3 -50.16 -9.23 -9.28
C ALA A 3 -49.18 -8.16 -9.76
N VAL A 4 -48.56 -7.44 -8.82
CA VAL A 4 -47.61 -6.36 -9.11
C VAL A 4 -46.22 -6.82 -8.70
N LEU A 5 -45.26 -6.81 -9.63
CA LEU A 5 -43.86 -7.08 -9.33
C LEU A 5 -43.31 -5.92 -8.50
N MET A 6 -42.88 -6.20 -7.27
CA MET A 6 -42.38 -5.21 -6.32
C MET A 6 -40.86 -5.15 -6.31
N GLU A 7 -40.19 -6.28 -6.52
CA GLU A 7 -38.75 -6.39 -6.39
C GLU A 7 -38.22 -7.61 -7.16
N VAL A 8 -37.01 -7.51 -7.69
CA VAL A 8 -36.25 -8.62 -8.27
C VAL A 8 -34.88 -8.64 -7.59
N GLY A 9 -34.54 -9.77 -6.98
CA GLY A 9 -33.24 -10.01 -6.35
C GLY A 9 -32.50 -11.18 -7.01
N GLN A 10 -31.34 -11.54 -6.46
CA GLN A 10 -30.60 -12.72 -6.93
C GLN A 10 -31.42 -13.98 -6.66
N GLY A 11 -31.94 -14.59 -7.73
CA GLY A 11 -32.69 -15.85 -7.65
C GLY A 11 -34.14 -15.73 -7.18
N TYR A 12 -34.70 -14.52 -7.00
CA TYR A 12 -36.10 -14.36 -6.60
C TYR A 12 -36.75 -13.09 -7.17
N ALA A 13 -38.08 -13.09 -7.20
CA ALA A 13 -38.90 -11.91 -7.47
C ALA A 13 -40.04 -11.83 -6.45
N ARG A 14 -40.25 -10.65 -5.86
CA ARG A 14 -41.31 -10.40 -4.88
C ARG A 14 -42.50 -9.74 -5.56
N TYR A 15 -43.69 -10.32 -5.40
CA TYR A 15 -44.93 -9.79 -5.95
C TYR A 15 -45.89 -9.38 -4.83
N ALA A 16 -46.61 -8.28 -5.02
CA ALA A 16 -47.77 -7.92 -4.24
C ALA A 16 -49.03 -8.39 -4.96
N LEU A 17 -49.84 -9.21 -4.28
CA LEU A 17 -51.14 -9.66 -4.78
C LEU A 17 -52.23 -8.75 -4.20
N ARG A 18 -52.98 -8.09 -5.07
CA ARG A 18 -54.15 -7.30 -4.69
C ARG A 18 -55.40 -8.04 -5.09
N PHE A 19 -56.30 -8.23 -4.13
CA PHE A 19 -57.56 -8.93 -4.32
C PHE A 19 -58.67 -8.18 -3.61
N TRP A 20 -59.91 -8.44 -4.03
CA TRP A 20 -61.09 -7.85 -3.44
C TRP A 20 -61.66 -8.84 -2.44
N ILE A 21 -62.03 -8.37 -1.26
CA ILE A 21 -62.79 -9.14 -0.27
C ILE A 21 -64.21 -8.59 -0.22
N CYS A 22 -65.21 -9.47 -0.26
CA CYS A 22 -66.62 -9.09 -0.18
C CYS A 22 -67.07 -8.94 1.28
N GLU A 23 -66.43 -9.67 2.20
CA GLU A 23 -66.65 -9.60 3.64
C GLU A 23 -65.32 -9.37 4.35
N ALA A 24 -65.29 -8.39 5.26
CA ALA A 24 -64.13 -8.13 6.11
C ALA A 24 -64.06 -9.18 7.22
N GLN A 25 -63.56 -10.37 6.88
CA GLN A 25 -63.19 -11.42 7.84
C GLN A 25 -61.76 -11.17 8.38
N PRO A 26 -61.31 -11.89 9.43
CA PRO A 26 -59.93 -11.78 9.90
C PRO A 26 -58.93 -12.00 8.76
N ASP A 27 -57.85 -11.22 8.74
CA ASP A 27 -56.92 -11.17 7.61
C ASP A 27 -56.18 -12.50 7.39
N ASP A 28 -55.78 -13.19 8.47
CA ASP A 28 -54.89 -14.36 8.43
C ASP A 28 -55.43 -15.56 7.60
N PRO A 29 -56.69 -16.03 7.77
CA PRO A 29 -57.24 -17.10 6.96
C PRO A 29 -57.37 -16.75 5.47
N SER A 30 -57.79 -15.52 5.17
CA SER A 30 -57.95 -15.03 3.81
C SER A 30 -56.60 -14.98 3.08
N ASP A 31 -55.59 -14.43 3.74
CA ASP A 31 -54.22 -14.36 3.26
C ASP A 31 -53.60 -15.75 3.02
N SER A 32 -53.87 -16.70 3.92
CA SER A 32 -53.43 -18.09 3.78
C SER A 32 -54.04 -18.74 2.54
N ALA A 33 -55.35 -18.59 2.33
CA ALA A 33 -56.04 -19.12 1.16
C ALA A 33 -55.45 -18.51 -0.13
N ILE A 34 -55.26 -17.19 -0.19
CA ILE A 34 -54.66 -16.54 -1.35
C ILE A 34 -53.25 -17.08 -1.64
N ARG A 35 -52.40 -17.28 -0.62
CA ARG A 35 -51.07 -17.88 -0.79
C ARG A 35 -51.14 -19.31 -1.34
N GLN A 36 -52.05 -20.14 -0.83
CA GLN A 36 -52.25 -21.50 -1.32
C GLN A 36 -52.68 -21.51 -2.80
N HIS A 37 -53.63 -20.66 -3.17
CA HIS A 37 -54.10 -20.55 -4.55
C HIS A 37 -53.02 -20.03 -5.49
N ALA A 38 -52.25 -19.03 -5.07
CA ALA A 38 -51.12 -18.50 -5.84
C ALA A 38 -50.04 -19.57 -6.06
N LEU A 39 -49.64 -20.29 -5.00
CA LEU A 39 -48.66 -21.37 -5.09
C LEU A 39 -49.14 -22.51 -6.01
N ALA A 40 -50.39 -22.92 -5.89
CA ALA A 40 -50.97 -23.94 -6.76
C ALA A 40 -51.03 -23.50 -8.23
N ALA A 41 -51.29 -22.22 -8.50
CA ALA A 41 -51.30 -21.68 -9.86
C ALA A 41 -49.90 -21.67 -10.50
N LEU A 42 -48.87 -21.30 -9.74
CA LEU A 42 -47.48 -21.35 -10.16
C LEU A 42 -47.03 -22.79 -10.42
N ALA A 43 -47.37 -23.72 -9.52
CA ALA A 43 -47.06 -25.15 -9.67
C ALA A 43 -47.69 -25.75 -10.94
N ARG A 44 -48.96 -25.43 -11.25
CA ARG A 44 -49.63 -25.87 -12.49
C ARG A 44 -48.93 -25.38 -13.77
N ARG A 45 -48.14 -24.32 -13.68
CA ARG A 45 -47.35 -23.75 -14.79
C ARG A 45 -45.89 -24.19 -14.76
N GLY A 46 -45.53 -25.17 -13.92
CA GLY A 46 -44.17 -25.68 -13.79
C GLY A 46 -43.23 -24.75 -13.02
N ILE A 47 -43.75 -23.71 -12.35
CA ILE A 47 -42.97 -22.81 -11.52
C ILE A 47 -43.02 -23.33 -10.08
N GLY A 48 -41.99 -24.09 -9.69
CA GLY A 48 -41.84 -24.61 -8.33
C GLY A 48 -41.29 -23.59 -7.35
N LEU A 49 -41.33 -23.91 -6.05
CA LEU A 49 -40.60 -23.14 -5.04
C LEU A 49 -39.11 -23.22 -5.34
N ALA A 50 -38.44 -22.07 -5.35
CA ALA A 50 -36.99 -22.03 -5.42
C ALA A 50 -36.43 -22.76 -4.19
N VAL A 51 -35.64 -23.81 -4.43
CA VAL A 51 -34.76 -24.36 -3.40
C VAL A 51 -33.56 -23.43 -3.34
N VAL A 52 -33.15 -23.01 -2.14
CA VAL A 52 -31.91 -22.27 -1.98
C VAL A 52 -30.76 -23.18 -2.42
N THR A 53 -30.26 -22.97 -3.63
CA THR A 53 -29.08 -23.68 -4.14
C THR A 53 -27.87 -22.80 -3.86
N GLU A 54 -27.06 -23.19 -2.88
CA GLU A 54 -25.77 -22.55 -2.61
C GLU A 54 -24.68 -23.31 -3.39
N GLU A 55 -24.20 -22.73 -4.50
CA GLU A 55 -22.96 -23.22 -5.14
C GLU A 55 -21.75 -22.74 -4.33
N ARG A 56 -21.25 -23.58 -3.42
CA ARG A 56 -19.93 -23.34 -2.81
C ARG A 56 -18.84 -23.88 -3.73
N LEU A 57 -18.21 -22.99 -4.49
CA LEU A 57 -16.96 -23.30 -5.17
C LEU A 57 -15.83 -23.41 -4.13
N VAL A 58 -15.59 -24.62 -3.61
CA VAL A 58 -14.42 -24.91 -2.77
C VAL A 58 -13.20 -25.03 -3.68
N ILE A 59 -12.50 -23.92 -3.92
CA ILE A 59 -11.15 -23.96 -4.47
C ILE A 59 -10.27 -24.59 -3.40
N LYS A 60 -9.94 -25.88 -3.56
CA LYS A 60 -8.97 -26.55 -2.70
C LYS A 60 -7.61 -25.90 -2.97
N GLU A 61 -7.26 -24.89 -2.17
CA GLU A 61 -5.90 -24.38 -2.04
C GLU A 61 -5.04 -25.51 -1.45
N ASN A 62 -4.66 -26.47 -2.27
CA ASN A 62 -3.83 -27.58 -1.82
C ASN A 62 -2.51 -27.02 -1.30
N GLU A 63 -1.93 -27.63 -0.27
CA GLU A 63 -0.65 -27.21 0.32
C GLU A 63 0.44 -27.01 -0.74
N ARG A 64 0.46 -27.86 -1.77
CA ARG A 64 1.36 -27.73 -2.94
C ARG A 64 1.24 -26.38 -3.65
N ARG A 65 0.03 -25.83 -3.81
CA ARG A 65 -0.20 -24.54 -4.47
C ARG A 65 0.28 -23.38 -3.60
N ARG A 66 0.00 -23.43 -2.28
CA ARG A 66 0.51 -22.42 -1.34
C ARG A 66 2.03 -22.42 -1.27
N ALA A 67 2.64 -23.60 -1.23
CA ALA A 67 4.10 -23.75 -1.25
C ALA A 67 4.72 -23.21 -2.55
N SER A 68 4.10 -23.48 -3.70
CA SER A 68 4.55 -22.93 -4.99
C SER A 68 4.49 -21.39 -4.99
N LEU A 69 3.37 -20.80 -4.58
CA LEU A 69 3.21 -19.34 -4.53
C LEU A 69 4.21 -18.68 -3.56
N ALA A 70 4.46 -19.31 -2.40
CA ALA A 70 5.46 -18.83 -1.45
C ALA A 70 6.88 -18.90 -2.03
N ALA A 71 7.23 -19.99 -2.73
CA ALA A 71 8.52 -20.14 -3.38
C ALA A 71 8.72 -19.09 -4.50
N ASP A 72 7.68 -18.84 -5.31
CA ASP A 72 7.71 -17.83 -6.36
C ASP A 72 7.88 -16.40 -5.78
N GLU A 73 7.20 -16.11 -4.67
CA GLU A 73 7.33 -14.82 -3.99
C GLU A 73 8.71 -14.63 -3.35
N ILE A 74 9.29 -15.67 -2.73
CA ILE A 74 10.68 -15.64 -2.22
C ILE A 74 11.64 -15.39 -3.38
N LYS A 75 11.48 -16.10 -4.50
CA LYS A 75 12.32 -15.92 -5.69
C LYS A 75 12.22 -14.49 -6.25
N ARG A 76 11.02 -13.91 -6.27
CA ARG A 76 10.79 -12.53 -6.69
C ARG A 76 11.50 -11.54 -5.76
N ARG A 77 11.34 -11.69 -4.45
CA ARG A 77 11.96 -10.83 -3.43
C ARG A 77 13.48 -10.90 -3.45
N LYS A 78 14.02 -12.10 -3.61
CA LYS A 78 15.45 -12.34 -3.75
C LYS A 78 16.05 -11.60 -4.95
N ARG A 79 15.39 -11.66 -6.11
CA ARG A 79 15.82 -10.91 -7.30
C ARG A 79 15.85 -9.40 -7.03
N LEU A 80 14.83 -8.86 -6.37
CA LEU A 80 14.79 -7.45 -5.99
C LEU A 80 15.92 -7.07 -5.02
N LEU A 81 16.26 -7.95 -4.06
CA LEU A 81 17.39 -7.72 -3.17
C LEU A 81 18.73 -7.73 -3.92
N SER A 82 18.92 -8.64 -4.88
CA SER A 82 20.17 -8.70 -5.66
C SER A 82 20.43 -7.49 -6.56
N GLU A 83 19.38 -6.73 -6.90
CA GLU A 83 19.49 -5.48 -7.69
C GLU A 83 19.87 -4.27 -6.83
N VAL A 84 19.93 -4.42 -5.50
CA VAL A 84 20.21 -3.33 -4.57
C VAL A 84 21.67 -3.39 -4.14
N ASP A 85 22.42 -2.32 -4.39
CA ASP A 85 23.85 -2.21 -4.04
C ASP A 85 24.17 -2.59 -2.59
N LEU A 86 23.30 -2.24 -1.64
CA LEU A 86 23.44 -2.54 -0.21
C LEU A 86 23.51 -4.03 0.10
N PHE A 87 22.92 -4.88 -0.75
CA PHE A 87 22.86 -6.33 -0.57
C PHE A 87 23.67 -7.09 -1.62
N SER A 88 24.42 -6.38 -2.48
CA SER A 88 25.14 -6.95 -3.61
C SER A 88 26.26 -7.93 -3.20
N SER A 89 26.79 -7.81 -1.98
CA SER A 89 27.84 -8.71 -1.49
C SER A 89 27.32 -9.95 -0.75
N LEU A 90 26.00 -10.07 -0.58
CA LEU A 90 25.40 -11.23 0.09
C LEU A 90 25.39 -12.46 -0.83
N SER A 91 25.56 -13.65 -0.25
CA SER A 91 25.45 -14.92 -0.96
C SER A 91 24.01 -15.21 -1.37
N ASP A 92 23.85 -16.19 -2.26
CA ASP A 92 22.54 -16.62 -2.74
C ASP A 92 21.64 -17.15 -1.59
N GLU A 93 22.24 -17.83 -0.63
CA GLU A 93 21.60 -18.35 0.59
C GLU A 93 21.20 -17.20 1.53
N GLU A 94 22.10 -16.24 1.76
CA GLU A 94 21.86 -15.05 2.60
C GLU A 94 20.72 -14.19 2.03
N LEU A 95 20.70 -13.97 0.71
CA LEU A 95 19.61 -13.28 0.03
C LEU A 95 18.28 -14.03 0.15
N THR A 96 18.33 -15.37 0.15
CA THR A 96 17.14 -16.21 0.32
C THR A 96 16.60 -16.10 1.76
N GLU A 97 17.49 -16.09 2.76
CA GLU A 97 17.13 -15.84 4.16
C GLU A 97 16.46 -14.47 4.31
N LEU A 98 17.07 -13.40 3.80
CA LEU A 98 16.48 -12.06 3.84
C LEU A 98 15.14 -11.98 3.12
N ALA A 99 15.02 -12.59 1.94
CA ALA A 99 13.80 -12.59 1.15
C ALA A 99 12.61 -13.20 1.92
N SER A 100 12.87 -14.20 2.77
CA SER A 100 11.86 -14.84 3.62
C SER A 100 11.35 -13.91 4.73
N HIS A 101 12.17 -12.95 5.17
CA HIS A 101 11.85 -11.99 6.23
C HIS A 101 11.27 -10.67 5.75
N LEU A 102 11.22 -10.44 4.43
CA LEU A 102 10.61 -9.23 3.88
C LEU A 102 9.09 -9.25 4.06
N VAL A 103 8.54 -8.09 4.40
CA VAL A 103 7.10 -7.88 4.53
C VAL A 103 6.65 -6.77 3.61
N THR A 104 5.61 -7.04 2.81
CA THR A 104 5.02 -6.01 1.94
C THR A 104 4.38 -4.91 2.77
N ALA A 105 4.68 -3.66 2.42
CA ALA A 105 4.17 -2.46 3.07
C ALA A 105 3.68 -1.47 2.01
N PRO A 106 2.38 -1.45 1.70
CA PRO A 106 1.80 -0.49 0.77
C PRO A 106 1.57 0.88 1.44
N TYR A 107 1.79 1.95 0.68
CA TYR A 107 1.60 3.34 1.10
C TYR A 107 0.88 4.12 -0.01
N PRO A 108 -0.36 4.58 0.23
CA PRO A 108 -1.05 5.48 -0.69
C PRO A 108 -0.29 6.79 -0.87
N LYS A 109 -0.49 7.46 -2.01
CA LYS A 109 0.05 8.81 -2.27
C LYS A 109 -0.18 9.76 -1.08
N GLY A 110 0.86 10.49 -0.71
CA GLY A 110 0.88 11.44 0.41
C GLY A 110 1.23 10.82 1.77
N SER A 111 1.23 9.49 1.90
CA SER A 111 1.53 8.82 3.16
C SER A 111 3.00 9.00 3.57
N THR A 112 3.26 9.15 4.86
CA THR A 112 4.63 9.13 5.40
C THR A 112 5.11 7.69 5.59
N ILE A 113 6.19 7.32 4.89
CA ILE A 113 6.83 5.99 4.99
C ILE A 113 7.75 5.93 6.22
N THR A 114 8.52 6.99 6.45
CA THR A 114 9.33 7.19 7.65
C THR A 114 9.48 8.67 7.93
N ARG A 115 9.67 9.04 9.20
CA ARG A 115 9.72 10.44 9.65
C ARG A 115 11.07 10.75 10.28
N GLN A 116 11.63 11.91 9.93
CA GLN A 116 12.86 12.44 10.52
C GLN A 116 12.79 12.43 12.06
N GLY A 117 13.94 12.19 12.71
CA GLY A 117 14.07 12.17 14.16
C GLY A 117 13.53 10.90 14.84
N ARG A 118 12.79 10.04 14.13
CA ARG A 118 12.32 8.77 14.69
C ARG A 118 13.45 7.75 14.70
N VAL A 119 13.53 6.94 15.75
CA VAL A 119 14.36 5.73 15.75
C VAL A 119 13.50 4.57 15.27
N ALA A 120 13.98 3.82 14.27
CA ALA A 120 13.26 2.67 13.73
C ALA A 120 14.25 1.62 13.23
N HIS A 121 14.04 0.37 13.63
CA HIS A 121 14.95 -0.76 13.39
C HIS A 121 14.59 -1.56 12.13
N TRP A 122 14.22 -0.87 11.05
CA TRP A 122 13.88 -1.51 9.77
C TRP A 122 14.18 -0.60 8.59
N LEU A 123 14.48 -1.16 7.44
CA LEU A 123 14.62 -0.43 6.18
C LEU A 123 13.44 -0.75 5.26
N TYR A 124 13.29 0.05 4.20
CA TYR A 124 12.33 -0.19 3.14
C TYR A 124 13.03 -0.21 1.78
N LEU A 125 12.66 -1.17 0.95
CA LEU A 125 12.99 -1.23 -0.47
C LEU A 125 11.75 -0.83 -1.28
N ILE A 126 11.85 0.20 -2.11
CA ILE A 126 10.76 0.63 -2.98
C ILE A 126 10.68 -0.32 -4.17
N VAL A 127 9.53 -0.98 -4.36
CA VAL A 127 9.33 -1.94 -5.47
C VAL A 127 8.47 -1.38 -6.59
N SER A 128 7.61 -0.40 -6.30
CA SER A 128 6.83 0.32 -7.30
C SER A 128 6.43 1.70 -6.79
N GLY A 129 6.20 2.64 -7.70
CA GLY A 129 5.90 4.03 -7.37
C GLY A 129 7.13 4.86 -7.03
N ASN A 130 6.90 6.07 -6.54
CA ASN A 130 7.94 7.04 -6.23
C ASN A 130 7.73 7.63 -4.84
N ALA A 131 8.82 7.95 -4.14
CA ALA A 131 8.78 8.59 -2.83
C ALA A 131 9.68 9.82 -2.80
N ASP A 132 9.28 10.87 -2.09
CA ASP A 132 10.08 12.08 -1.90
C ASP A 132 10.76 12.07 -0.54
N VAL A 133 12.02 12.49 -0.51
CA VAL A 133 12.83 12.68 0.69
C VAL A 133 12.83 14.15 1.05
N TRP A 134 12.50 14.43 2.30
CA TRP A 134 12.35 15.78 2.85
C TRP A 134 13.22 15.96 4.09
N MET A 135 13.91 17.08 4.14
CA MET A 135 14.56 17.55 5.37
C MET A 135 13.66 18.58 6.03
N GLU A 136 13.47 18.45 7.35
CA GLU A 136 12.84 19.47 8.18
C GLU A 136 13.92 20.10 9.07
N GLN A 137 14.19 21.39 8.88
CA GLN A 137 15.17 22.13 9.67
C GLN A 137 14.66 23.56 9.90
N ASP A 138 14.74 24.06 11.14
CA ASP A 138 14.35 25.43 11.51
C ASP A 138 12.91 25.82 11.10
N GLY A 139 12.02 24.82 11.03
CA GLY A 139 10.62 24.99 10.61
C GLY A 139 10.41 24.98 9.09
N GLU A 140 11.47 24.97 8.29
CA GLU A 140 11.40 24.85 6.84
C GLU A 140 11.49 23.39 6.41
N ARG A 141 10.70 23.02 5.39
CA ARG A 141 10.70 21.68 4.80
C ARG A 141 11.26 21.74 3.39
N THR A 142 12.43 21.14 3.19
CA THR A 142 13.16 21.18 1.92
C THR A 142 13.16 19.82 1.22
N HIS A 143 12.85 19.80 -0.08
CA HIS A 143 12.95 18.59 -0.90
C HIS A 143 14.42 18.26 -1.19
N LEU A 144 14.84 17.03 -0.88
CA LEU A 144 16.21 16.58 -1.13
C LEU A 144 16.33 15.73 -2.40
N ALA A 145 15.42 14.78 -2.58
CA ALA A 145 15.48 13.82 -3.69
C ALA A 145 14.12 13.14 -3.90
N THR A 146 13.92 12.59 -5.10
CA THR A 146 12.84 11.64 -5.40
C THR A 146 13.45 10.26 -5.64
N LEU A 147 12.94 9.27 -4.92
CA LEU A 147 13.34 7.88 -4.96
C LEU A 147 12.48 7.10 -5.95
N MET A 148 13.13 6.20 -6.65
CA MET A 148 12.56 5.36 -7.70
C MET A 148 12.50 3.90 -7.23
N PRO A 149 11.78 3.00 -7.94
CA PRO A 149 11.89 1.56 -7.69
C PRO A 149 13.35 1.09 -7.69
N GLY A 150 13.71 0.21 -6.75
CA GLY A 150 15.08 -0.21 -6.47
C GLY A 150 15.79 0.61 -5.39
N SER A 151 15.26 1.79 -5.02
CA SER A 151 15.83 2.62 -3.94
C SER A 151 15.55 2.01 -2.56
N VAL A 152 16.54 2.11 -1.66
CA VAL A 152 16.40 1.73 -0.25
C VAL A 152 16.38 2.97 0.64
N VAL A 153 15.56 2.95 1.68
CA VAL A 153 15.51 4.00 2.70
C VAL A 153 15.55 3.43 4.11
N GLY A 154 16.24 4.15 4.99
CA GLY A 154 16.29 3.79 6.40
C GLY A 154 17.37 2.80 6.77
N GLU A 155 18.23 2.46 5.82
CA GLU A 155 19.43 1.67 6.01
C GLU A 155 20.32 2.27 7.11
N MET A 156 20.54 3.60 7.09
CA MET A 156 21.40 4.28 8.07
C MET A 156 20.91 4.03 9.49
N GLY A 157 19.67 4.44 9.80
CA GLY A 157 19.10 4.27 11.14
C GLY A 157 18.93 2.80 11.56
N MET A 158 18.77 1.87 10.61
CA MET A 158 18.76 0.44 10.92
C MET A 158 20.16 -0.08 11.30
N MET A 159 21.21 0.35 10.59
CA MET A 159 22.58 -0.16 10.77
C MET A 159 23.33 0.55 11.90
N THR A 160 23.23 1.88 12.01
CA THR A 160 23.93 2.67 13.03
C THR A 160 23.12 2.84 14.32
N GLY A 161 21.79 2.68 14.23
CA GLY A 161 20.88 2.96 15.34
C GLY A 161 20.49 4.43 15.47
N ASP A 162 21.01 5.30 14.59
CA ASP A 162 20.71 6.72 14.61
C ASP A 162 19.23 7.01 14.28
N ALA A 163 18.79 8.18 14.69
CA ALA A 163 17.50 8.72 14.27
C ALA A 163 17.46 8.92 12.75
N ARG A 164 16.26 8.82 12.16
CA ARG A 164 16.06 9.08 10.73
C ARG A 164 16.52 10.49 10.38
N ARG A 165 17.42 10.61 9.41
CA ARG A 165 17.95 11.91 8.95
C ARG A 165 16.93 12.73 8.17
N ALA A 166 15.96 12.09 7.52
CA ALA A 166 14.97 12.74 6.67
C ALA A 166 13.61 12.04 6.77
N THR A 167 12.56 12.79 6.44
CA THR A 167 11.20 12.28 6.27
C THR A 167 11.01 11.79 4.84
N VAL A 168 10.46 10.60 4.65
CA VAL A 168 10.14 10.05 3.33
C VAL A 168 8.64 9.93 3.17
N THR A 169 8.08 10.50 2.10
CA THR A 169 6.64 10.45 1.80
C THR A 169 6.38 9.85 0.43
N ALA A 170 5.30 9.10 0.29
CA ALA A 170 4.87 8.55 -0.99
C ALA A 170 4.42 9.67 -1.96
N ARG A 171 5.11 9.82 -3.09
CA ARG A 171 4.78 10.79 -4.15
C ARG A 171 3.65 10.28 -5.05
N THR A 172 3.63 8.96 -5.27
CA THR A 172 2.55 8.20 -5.91
C THR A 172 2.04 7.15 -4.92
N ASP A 173 1.15 6.26 -5.33
CA ASP A 173 0.98 5.00 -4.60
C ASP A 173 2.29 4.22 -4.68
N VAL A 174 2.81 3.82 -3.51
CA VAL A 174 4.10 3.16 -3.35
C VAL A 174 3.88 1.80 -2.72
N ALA A 175 4.52 0.78 -3.29
CA ALA A 175 4.69 -0.49 -2.60
C ALA A 175 6.15 -0.61 -2.16
N CYS A 176 6.34 -0.95 -0.88
CA CYS A 176 7.65 -1.22 -0.31
C CYS A 176 7.74 -2.67 0.16
N LEU A 177 8.96 -3.19 0.25
CA LEU A 177 9.30 -4.35 1.07
C LEU A 177 10.05 -3.85 2.31
N ARG A 178 9.58 -4.23 3.50
CA ARG A 178 10.17 -3.85 4.78
C ARG A 178 11.04 -4.98 5.31
N LEU A 179 12.27 -4.67 5.69
CA LEU A 179 13.20 -5.60 6.33
C LEU A 179 13.52 -5.13 7.75
N GLY A 180 13.35 -6.00 8.74
CA GLY A 180 13.69 -5.71 10.14
C GLY A 180 15.15 -6.01 10.48
N LYS A 181 15.67 -5.33 11.50
CA LYS A 181 17.03 -5.52 12.03
C LYS A 181 17.37 -6.97 12.35
N ILE A 182 16.43 -7.72 12.94
CA ILE A 182 16.68 -9.10 13.42
C ILE A 182 17.13 -10.02 12.28
N ALA A 183 16.46 -9.94 11.12
CA ALA A 183 16.78 -10.74 9.96
C ALA A 183 18.16 -10.44 9.38
N PHE A 184 18.62 -9.19 9.54
CA PHE A 184 19.94 -8.78 9.07
C PHE A 184 21.04 -9.10 10.09
N GLN A 185 20.68 -9.12 11.37
CA GLN A 185 21.60 -9.37 12.48
C GLN A 185 22.11 -10.82 12.50
N SER A 186 21.32 -11.80 12.04
CA SER A 186 21.80 -13.19 11.91
C SER A 186 22.97 -13.27 10.93
N ILE A 187 22.82 -12.65 9.76
CA ILE A 187 23.82 -12.63 8.70
C ILE A 187 25.10 -11.91 9.17
N LEU A 188 24.97 -10.71 9.75
CA LEU A 188 26.13 -9.97 10.26
C LEU A 188 26.89 -10.71 11.38
N ARG A 189 26.20 -11.53 12.19
CA ARG A 189 26.85 -12.36 13.22
C ARG A 189 27.60 -13.54 12.62
N ALA A 190 27.08 -14.10 11.53
CA ALA A 190 27.71 -15.22 10.83
C ALA A 190 28.93 -14.77 10.01
N ARG A 191 28.87 -13.57 9.41
CA ARG A 191 29.94 -13.01 8.58
C ARG A 191 30.19 -11.52 8.90
N PRO A 192 30.94 -11.22 9.98
CA PRO A 192 31.19 -9.85 10.42
C PRO A 192 31.88 -8.96 9.38
N GLU A 193 32.61 -9.55 8.44
CA GLU A 193 33.35 -8.84 7.39
C GLU A 193 32.42 -8.02 6.46
N ILE A 194 31.17 -8.47 6.29
CA ILE A 194 30.14 -7.75 5.51
C ILE A 194 29.88 -6.35 6.08
N ALA A 195 30.02 -6.18 7.40
CA ALA A 195 29.76 -4.89 8.02
C ALA A 195 30.62 -3.76 7.42
N SER A 196 31.88 -4.07 7.08
CA SER A 196 32.80 -3.11 6.46
C SER A 196 32.36 -2.76 5.03
N GLU A 197 31.92 -3.74 4.25
CA GLU A 197 31.44 -3.55 2.89
C GLU A 197 30.17 -2.68 2.89
N ILE A 198 29.21 -2.99 3.75
CA ILE A 198 27.99 -2.22 3.93
C ILE A 198 28.29 -0.80 4.41
N SER A 199 29.23 -0.65 5.34
CA SER A 199 29.64 0.66 5.84
C SER A 199 30.12 1.58 4.71
N SER A 200 30.83 1.03 3.72
CA SER A 200 31.28 1.80 2.55
C SER A 200 30.11 2.32 1.70
N VAL A 201 29.10 1.48 1.46
CA VAL A 201 27.88 1.85 0.72
C VAL A 201 27.08 2.90 1.48
N ILE A 202 26.94 2.74 2.80
CA ILE A 202 26.23 3.70 3.64
C ILE A 202 26.96 5.04 3.63
N SER A 203 28.29 5.04 3.78
CA SER A 203 29.11 6.26 3.80
C SER A 203 28.98 7.04 2.49
N ALA A 204 28.99 6.34 1.35
CA ALA A 204 28.77 6.96 0.04
C ALA A 204 27.39 7.63 -0.06
N ARG A 205 26.34 6.97 0.44
CA ARG A 205 24.97 7.52 0.44
C ARG A 205 24.80 8.68 1.41
N GLU A 206 25.45 8.63 2.57
CA GLU A 206 25.49 9.76 3.50
C GLU A 206 26.08 11.00 2.84
N GLY A 207 27.22 10.85 2.16
CA GLY A 207 27.82 11.94 1.40
C GLY A 207 26.89 12.51 0.31
N GLN A 208 26.15 11.65 -0.39
CA GLN A 208 25.16 12.10 -1.39
C GLN A 208 24.02 12.92 -0.77
N LEU A 209 23.50 12.49 0.39
CA LEU A 209 22.46 13.25 1.10
C LEU A 209 22.98 14.58 1.62
N ASP A 210 24.20 14.64 2.14
CA ASP A 210 24.80 15.87 2.63
C ASP A 210 25.05 16.87 1.50
N LEU A 211 25.52 16.40 0.34
CA LEU A 211 25.64 17.22 -0.87
C LEU A 211 24.27 17.72 -1.36
N ALA A 212 23.26 16.84 -1.39
CA ALA A 212 21.90 17.23 -1.76
C ALA A 212 21.33 18.29 -0.81
N ARG A 213 21.63 18.18 0.49
CA ARG A 213 21.26 19.17 1.51
C ARG A 213 21.94 20.51 1.29
N GLN A 214 23.25 20.54 1.04
CA GLN A 214 23.99 21.77 0.74
C GLN A 214 23.46 22.45 -0.52
N ALA A 215 23.24 21.69 -1.59
CA ALA A 215 22.67 22.20 -2.84
C ALA A 215 21.24 22.73 -2.67
N ALA A 216 20.45 22.08 -1.81
CA ALA A 216 19.11 22.53 -1.48
C ALA A 216 19.11 23.85 -0.68
N ALA A 217 20.01 23.99 0.30
CA ALA A 217 20.18 25.24 1.06
C ALA A 217 20.57 26.42 0.15
N SER A 218 21.58 26.24 -0.70
CA SER A 218 22.01 27.29 -1.65
C SER A 218 20.92 27.65 -2.67
N ARG A 219 20.05 26.70 -3.06
CA ARG A 219 18.89 26.99 -3.93
C ARG A 219 17.85 27.85 -3.23
N SER A 220 17.54 27.57 -1.95
CA SER A 220 16.60 28.37 -1.16
C SER A 220 17.14 29.81 -1.01
N GLU A 221 18.40 29.97 -0.63
CA GLU A 221 19.06 31.29 -0.52
C GLU A 221 19.04 32.08 -1.84
N ASN A 222 19.39 31.44 -2.96
CA ASN A 222 19.36 32.08 -4.28
C ASN A 222 17.95 32.48 -4.71
N GLN A 223 16.93 31.68 -4.38
CA GLN A 223 15.55 32.00 -4.70
C GLN A 223 15.07 33.23 -3.91
N VAL A 224 15.34 33.28 -2.60
CA VAL A 224 15.06 34.45 -1.75
C VAL A 224 15.76 35.70 -2.29
N HIS A 225 17.04 35.57 -2.69
CA HIS A 225 17.78 36.69 -3.28
C HIS A 225 17.17 37.17 -4.61
N ARG A 226 16.76 36.25 -5.50
CA ARG A 226 16.10 36.58 -6.77
C ARG A 226 14.74 37.25 -6.58
N GLU A 227 13.94 36.77 -5.62
CA GLU A 227 12.65 37.37 -5.28
C GLU A 227 12.83 38.78 -4.71
N ALA A 228 13.81 38.98 -3.82
CA ALA A 228 14.16 40.30 -3.29
C ALA A 228 14.67 41.26 -4.37
N LEU A 229 15.50 40.78 -5.30
CA LEU A 229 15.95 41.57 -6.46
C LEU A 229 14.77 41.93 -7.37
N GLY A 230 13.89 40.98 -7.66
CA GLY A 230 12.68 41.21 -8.45
C GLY A 230 11.77 42.26 -7.83
N ALA A 231 11.55 42.19 -6.51
CA ALA A 231 10.79 43.20 -5.78
C ALA A 231 11.46 44.58 -5.85
N ARG A 232 12.78 44.68 -5.67
CA ARG A 232 13.52 45.94 -5.80
C ARG A 232 13.46 46.52 -7.21
N ILE A 233 13.51 45.68 -8.24
CA ILE A 233 13.37 46.10 -9.65
C ILE A 233 11.97 46.66 -9.88
N ARG A 234 10.91 45.96 -9.44
CA ARG A 234 9.52 46.44 -9.57
C ARG A 234 9.30 47.78 -8.85
N ALA A 235 9.81 47.90 -7.62
CA ALA A 235 9.73 49.15 -6.86
C ALA A 235 10.50 50.30 -7.55
N PHE A 236 11.67 50.03 -8.12
CA PHE A 236 12.46 51.04 -8.84
C PHE A 236 11.77 51.54 -10.12
N PHE A 237 11.05 50.67 -10.82
CA PHE A 237 10.32 51.01 -12.05
C PHE A 237 8.84 51.39 -11.82
N GLY A 238 8.37 51.47 -10.57
CA GLY A 238 6.98 51.83 -10.26
C GLY A 238 5.94 50.81 -10.77
N LEU A 239 6.30 49.53 -10.81
CA LEU A 239 5.47 48.44 -11.32
C LEU A 239 4.60 47.76 -10.25
N ASP A 240 4.70 48.21 -9.00
CA ASP A 240 3.85 47.75 -7.91
C ASP A 240 2.63 48.69 -7.83
N GLU A 241 1.54 48.36 -8.55
CA GLU A 241 0.21 49.02 -8.46
C GLU A 241 -0.54 48.64 -7.19
#